data_AF-A0A1X1UC72-F1
#
_entry.id   AF-A0A1X1UC72-F1
#
_cell.length_a   1.000
_cell.length_b   1.000
_cell.length_c   1.000
_cell.angle_alpha   90.00
_cell.angle_beta   90.00
_cell.angle_gamma   90.00
#
_symmetry.space_group_name_H-M   'P 1'
#
loop_
_entity.id
_entity.type
_entity.pdbx_description
1 polymer ?
#
loop_
_entity_poly.entity_id
_entity_poly.type
_entity_poly.pdbx_seq_one_letter_code
_entity_poly.pdbx_strand_id
1 'polypeptide(L)'
;MLTPQPPLDMIVDKTAELGITVFLAGIVSVALVLSLIVWFRTGRPLVLLLMISGGAIMIFEPMVDTVGACWFPSNSWTAFTAWGRPLPVWLCLAYFFYFGIATSAIWNGLRKGLTRQQIWLVFCAAMLGDLVFETVLLTMNPYVYYGYQPLLLGKFPLWWMAVNAAIPLVLAALIYQFDSYFRGWRTVAVIPLALTTSAAVNAAAGWPSWLVINTNVGWVLTQVGGLATFAAAGAVVKLVAAVVAHPHPAHEALPAPTR
;
A
#
# COMPACT_ATOMS: atom_id res chain seq x y z
N MET A 1 -18.21 -25.25 3.78
CA MET A 1 -17.17 -24.57 4.57
C MET A 1 -17.51 -23.09 4.62
N LEU A 2 -17.30 -22.42 5.76
CA LEU A 2 -17.64 -21.00 5.94
C LEU A 2 -16.59 -20.05 5.31
N THR A 3 -15.34 -20.49 5.19
CA THR A 3 -14.24 -19.72 4.58
C THR A 3 -13.75 -20.36 3.28
N PRO A 4 -13.38 -19.55 2.27
CA PRO A 4 -12.87 -20.05 1.00
C PRO A 4 -11.53 -20.77 1.19
N GLN A 5 -11.29 -21.81 0.40
CA GLN A 5 -10.03 -22.57 0.47
C GLN A 5 -9.06 -22.11 -0.64
N PRO A 6 -7.76 -21.99 -0.34
CA PRO A 6 -6.78 -21.61 -1.34
C PRO A 6 -6.59 -22.73 -2.39
N PRO A 7 -6.28 -22.37 -3.64
CA PRO A 7 -5.96 -23.33 -4.70
C PRO A 7 -4.53 -23.86 -4.53
N LEU A 8 -4.38 -24.89 -3.71
CA LEU A 8 -3.07 -25.47 -3.35
C LEU A 8 -2.31 -26.10 -4.54
N ASP A 9 -3.02 -26.42 -5.61
CA ASP A 9 -2.51 -26.99 -6.86
C ASP A 9 -2.01 -25.95 -7.86
N MET A 10 -2.23 -24.65 -7.58
CA MET A 10 -1.75 -23.57 -8.44
C MET A 10 -0.23 -23.61 -8.56
N ILE A 11 0.26 -23.44 -9.79
CA ILE A 11 1.69 -23.34 -10.12
C ILE A 11 1.98 -22.00 -10.80
N VAL A 12 3.10 -21.38 -10.46
CA VAL A 12 3.60 -20.20 -11.16
C VAL A 12 4.51 -20.60 -12.32
N ASP A 13 4.41 -19.89 -13.45
CA ASP A 13 5.38 -19.97 -14.54
C ASP A 13 6.72 -19.35 -14.11
N LYS A 14 7.80 -20.12 -14.26
CA LYS A 14 9.13 -19.73 -13.80
C LYS A 14 9.76 -18.63 -14.63
N THR A 15 9.41 -18.53 -15.91
CA THR A 15 9.89 -17.43 -16.77
C THR A 15 9.23 -16.12 -16.35
N ALA A 16 7.92 -16.11 -16.13
CA ALA A 16 7.21 -14.94 -15.62
C ALA A 16 7.73 -14.52 -14.23
N GLU A 17 7.89 -15.47 -13.30
CA GLU A 17 8.41 -15.20 -11.96
C GLU A 17 9.81 -14.56 -12.01
N LEU A 18 10.70 -15.08 -12.86
CA LEU A 18 12.03 -14.51 -13.08
C LEU A 18 11.94 -13.07 -13.59
N GLY A 19 11.12 -12.83 -14.62
CA GLY A 19 10.94 -11.50 -15.21
C GLY A 19 10.46 -10.47 -14.20
N ILE A 20 9.44 -10.81 -13.40
CA ILE A 20 8.90 -9.96 -12.34
C ILE A 20 9.99 -9.68 -11.28
N THR A 21 10.68 -10.73 -10.83
CA THR A 21 11.73 -10.63 -9.81
C THR A 21 12.85 -9.68 -10.25
N VAL A 22 13.37 -9.88 -11.47
CA VAL A 22 14.48 -9.06 -12.00
C VAL A 22 14.06 -7.61 -12.18
N PHE A 23 12.85 -7.38 -12.71
CA PHE A 23 12.34 -6.02 -12.90
C PHE A 23 12.19 -5.27 -11.56
N LEU A 24 11.53 -5.89 -10.57
CA LEU A 24 11.36 -5.28 -9.25
C LEU A 24 12.69 -5.12 -8.53
N ALA A 25 13.60 -6.10 -8.61
CA ALA A 25 14.93 -5.99 -8.02
C ALA A 25 15.73 -4.82 -8.60
N GLY A 26 15.62 -4.58 -9.91
CA GLY A 26 16.26 -3.43 -10.57
C GLY A 26 15.76 -2.09 -10.02
N ILE A 27 14.43 -1.91 -9.96
CA ILE A 27 13.83 -0.67 -9.43
C ILE A 27 14.20 -0.47 -7.95
N VAL A 28 14.07 -1.52 -7.12
CA VAL A 28 14.36 -1.46 -5.69
C VAL A 28 15.85 -1.15 -5.45
N SER A 29 16.76 -1.75 -6.22
CA SER A 29 18.20 -1.48 -6.12
C SER A 29 18.53 -0.03 -6.44
N VAL A 30 17.96 0.53 -7.52
CA VAL A 30 18.13 1.95 -7.87
C VAL A 30 17.60 2.84 -6.76
N ALA A 31 16.39 2.57 -6.26
CA ALA A 31 15.78 3.36 -5.19
C ALA A 31 16.58 3.30 -3.88
N LEU A 32 17.11 2.13 -3.51
CA LEU A 32 17.99 1.98 -2.34
C LEU A 32 19.29 2.78 -2.52
N VAL A 33 19.94 2.71 -3.68
CA VAL A 33 21.14 3.50 -3.98
C VAL A 33 20.84 5.00 -3.90
N LEU A 34 19.74 5.46 -4.48
CA LEU A 34 19.32 6.87 -4.39
C LEU A 34 19.06 7.29 -2.93
N SER A 35 18.43 6.43 -2.13
CA SER A 35 18.17 6.71 -0.72
C SER A 35 19.46 6.80 0.11
N LEU A 36 20.47 6.00 -0.21
CA LEU A 36 21.81 6.07 0.38
C LEU A 36 22.51 7.37 -0.01
N ILE A 37 22.46 7.76 -1.29
CA ILE A 37 23.01 9.04 -1.77
C ILE A 37 22.35 10.21 -1.04
N VAL A 38 21.03 10.20 -0.88
CA VAL A 38 20.30 11.23 -0.12
C VAL A 38 20.77 11.27 1.33
N TRP A 39 20.97 10.12 1.98
CA TRP A 39 21.52 10.08 3.32
C TRP A 39 22.92 10.70 3.39
N PHE A 40 23.86 10.29 2.53
CA PHE A 40 25.21 10.84 2.53
C PHE A 40 25.25 12.35 2.28
N ARG A 41 24.34 12.88 1.44
CA ARG A 41 24.27 14.31 1.13
C ARG A 41 23.61 15.15 2.22
N THR A 42 22.67 14.58 2.97
CA THR A 42 21.85 15.34 3.94
C THR A 42 22.18 15.03 5.40
N GLY A 43 22.93 13.97 5.66
CA GLY A 43 23.15 13.42 7.01
C GLY A 43 21.90 12.81 7.64
N ARG A 44 20.74 12.77 6.95
CA ARG A 44 19.48 12.24 7.48
C ARG A 44 19.16 10.87 6.84
N PRO A 45 19.15 9.76 7.60
CA PRO A 45 18.87 8.42 7.07
C PRO A 45 17.38 8.16 6.79
N LEU A 46 16.51 9.16 6.98
CA LEU A 46 15.05 8.96 6.99
C LEU A 46 14.52 8.37 5.68
N VAL A 47 15.00 8.81 4.52
CA VAL A 47 14.53 8.26 3.22
C VAL A 47 14.93 6.79 3.05
N LEU A 48 16.14 6.41 3.46
CA LEU A 48 16.56 5.00 3.47
C LEU A 48 15.71 4.18 4.45
N LEU A 49 15.48 4.71 5.65
CA LEU A 49 14.68 4.00 6.66
C LEU A 49 13.22 3.89 6.25
N LEU A 50 12.64 4.87 5.55
CA LEU A 50 11.32 4.78 4.93
C LEU A 50 11.27 3.65 3.89
N MET A 51 12.32 3.54 3.05
CA MET A 51 12.43 2.47 2.06
C MET A 51 12.49 1.09 2.73
N ILE A 52 13.33 0.93 3.75
CA ILE A 52 13.43 -0.29 4.57
C ILE A 52 12.10 -0.60 5.27
N SER A 53 11.44 0.43 5.80
CA SER A 53 10.15 0.29 6.48
C SER A 53 9.06 -0.20 5.55
N GLY A 54 9.01 0.31 4.31
CA GLY A 54 8.10 -0.17 3.28
C GLY A 54 8.30 -1.64 2.95
N GLY A 55 9.56 -2.08 2.82
CA GLY A 55 9.91 -3.49 2.72
C GLY A 55 9.41 -4.29 3.93
N ALA A 56 9.70 -3.82 5.15
CA ALA A 56 9.34 -4.53 6.39
C ALA A 56 7.83 -4.83 6.51
N ILE A 57 6.95 -4.01 5.93
CA ILE A 57 5.50 -4.24 5.92
C ILE A 57 5.13 -5.65 5.40
N MET A 58 5.95 -6.25 4.54
CA MET A 58 5.75 -7.62 4.04
C MET A 58 5.55 -8.66 5.16
N ILE A 59 6.06 -8.42 6.38
CA ILE A 59 5.91 -9.33 7.52
C ILE A 59 4.42 -9.52 7.90
N PHE A 60 3.59 -8.50 7.65
CA PHE A 60 2.15 -8.54 7.94
C PHE A 60 1.32 -9.14 6.80
N GLU A 61 1.90 -9.26 5.61
CA GLU A 61 1.21 -9.74 4.40
C GLU A 61 0.50 -11.10 4.55
N PRO A 62 1.10 -12.14 5.18
CA PRO A 62 0.44 -13.45 5.29
C PRO A 62 -0.91 -13.40 6.02
N MET A 63 -1.07 -12.46 6.95
CA MET A 63 -2.32 -12.26 7.68
C MET A 63 -3.38 -11.65 6.76
N VAL A 64 -2.98 -10.65 5.98
CA VAL A 64 -3.81 -9.91 5.04
C VAL A 64 -4.22 -10.79 3.86
N ASP A 65 -3.30 -11.60 3.33
CA ASP A 65 -3.59 -12.64 2.33
C ASP A 65 -4.65 -13.65 2.80
N THR A 66 -4.59 -14.01 4.08
CA THR A 66 -5.50 -15.01 4.64
C THR A 66 -6.92 -14.46 4.73
N VAL A 67 -7.10 -13.24 5.27
CA VAL A 67 -8.43 -12.64 5.39
C VAL A 67 -8.96 -12.07 4.07
N GLY A 68 -8.06 -11.66 3.17
CA GLY A 68 -8.39 -11.14 1.84
C GLY A 68 -8.48 -12.21 0.75
N ALA A 69 -8.27 -13.48 1.11
CA ALA A 69 -8.27 -14.63 0.20
C ALA A 69 -7.35 -14.44 -1.01
N CYS A 70 -6.08 -14.15 -0.75
CA CYS A 70 -4.99 -14.13 -1.73
C CYS A 70 -4.09 -15.37 -1.57
N TRP A 71 -3.63 -15.95 -2.68
CA TRP A 71 -2.77 -17.13 -2.66
C TRP A 71 -1.63 -17.03 -3.67
N PHE A 72 -0.43 -17.32 -3.17
CA PHE A 72 0.80 -17.48 -3.95
C PHE A 72 1.15 -18.97 -4.09
N PRO A 73 1.52 -19.44 -5.29
CA PRO A 73 1.90 -20.83 -5.54
C PRO A 73 3.09 -21.30 -4.70
N SER A 74 3.00 -22.50 -4.13
CA SER A 74 4.07 -23.12 -3.33
C SER A 74 5.33 -23.46 -4.14
N ASN A 75 5.23 -23.55 -5.46
CA ASN A 75 6.39 -23.76 -6.32
C ASN A 75 7.21 -22.48 -6.53
N SER A 76 6.79 -21.31 -6.02
CA SER A 76 7.50 -20.03 -6.15
C SER A 76 8.83 -20.01 -5.40
N TRP A 77 9.75 -19.11 -5.79
CA TRP A 77 10.94 -18.80 -5.00
C TRP A 77 10.55 -18.10 -3.72
N THR A 78 10.37 -18.91 -2.68
CA THR A 78 9.80 -18.47 -1.40
C THR A 78 10.88 -17.79 -0.56
N ALA A 79 10.63 -16.55 -0.14
CA ALA A 79 11.48 -15.81 0.79
C ALA A 79 11.26 -16.31 2.23
N PHE A 80 9.99 -16.46 2.63
CA PHE A 80 9.61 -17.06 3.90
C PHE A 80 8.17 -17.60 3.84
N THR A 81 7.78 -18.38 4.84
CA THR A 81 6.42 -18.91 4.97
C THR A 81 5.88 -18.57 6.34
N ALA A 82 4.66 -18.04 6.39
CA ALA A 82 3.95 -17.75 7.62
C ALA A 82 2.44 -17.87 7.37
N TRP A 83 1.66 -18.21 8.41
CA TRP A 83 0.20 -18.40 8.29
C TRP A 83 -0.24 -19.38 7.18
N GLY A 84 0.62 -20.36 6.85
CA GLY A 84 0.38 -21.30 5.75
C GLY A 84 0.50 -20.68 4.35
N ARG A 85 1.01 -19.46 4.22
CA ARG A 85 1.23 -18.76 2.94
C ARG A 85 2.74 -18.74 2.62
N PRO A 86 3.17 -19.27 1.47
CA PRO A 86 4.53 -19.07 0.98
C PRO A 86 4.62 -17.68 0.35
N LEU A 87 5.50 -16.82 0.84
CA LEU A 87 5.67 -15.46 0.32
C LEU A 87 6.83 -15.43 -0.68
N PRO A 88 6.58 -15.16 -1.98
CA PRO A 88 7.63 -15.14 -2.98
C PRO A 88 8.61 -13.97 -2.81
N VAL A 89 9.85 -14.15 -3.25
CA VAL A 89 10.88 -13.09 -3.25
C VAL A 89 10.43 -11.86 -4.03
N TRP A 90 9.76 -12.04 -5.17
CA TRP A 90 9.28 -10.91 -5.96
C TRP A 90 8.22 -10.09 -5.23
N LEU A 91 7.36 -10.73 -4.43
CA LEU A 91 6.35 -10.04 -3.62
C LEU A 91 7.04 -9.20 -2.55
N CYS A 92 8.04 -9.77 -1.86
CA CYS A 92 8.86 -9.03 -0.91
C CYS A 92 9.52 -7.79 -1.54
N LEU A 93 9.96 -7.86 -2.80
CA LEU A 93 10.47 -6.70 -3.55
C LEU A 93 9.37 -5.70 -3.93
N ALA A 94 8.16 -6.18 -4.25
CA ALA A 94 7.01 -5.31 -4.51
C ALA A 94 6.69 -4.41 -3.31
N TYR A 95 6.88 -4.88 -2.07
CA TYR A 95 6.70 -4.06 -0.86
C TYR A 95 7.64 -2.85 -0.78
N PHE A 96 8.91 -3.04 -1.14
CA PHE A 96 9.88 -1.94 -1.23
C PHE A 96 9.47 -0.92 -2.28
N PHE A 97 9.04 -1.38 -3.45
CA PHE A 97 8.55 -0.53 -4.53
C PHE A 97 7.28 0.23 -4.10
N TYR A 98 6.25 -0.50 -3.67
CA TYR A 98 4.93 0.03 -3.45
C TYR A 98 4.85 0.90 -2.21
N PHE A 99 5.37 0.43 -1.07
CA PHE A 99 5.27 1.17 0.19
C PHE A 99 6.52 1.99 0.48
N GLY A 100 7.72 1.51 0.14
CA GLY A 100 8.96 2.22 0.42
C GLY A 100 9.11 3.50 -0.41
N ILE A 101 9.01 3.37 -1.74
CA ILE A 101 9.11 4.49 -2.67
C ILE A 101 7.91 5.42 -2.53
N ALA A 102 6.68 4.90 -2.52
CA ALA A 102 5.49 5.75 -2.44
C ALA A 102 5.43 6.55 -1.14
N THR A 103 5.67 5.92 0.03
CA THR A 103 5.68 6.67 1.31
C THR A 103 6.73 7.77 1.30
N SER A 104 7.93 7.48 0.77
CA SER A 104 9.01 8.47 0.66
C SER A 104 8.63 9.64 -0.26
N ALA A 105 7.98 9.36 -1.40
CA ALA A 105 7.52 10.37 -2.33
C ALA A 105 6.41 11.25 -1.74
N ILE A 106 5.42 10.63 -1.08
CA ILE A 106 4.31 11.32 -0.43
C ILE A 106 4.81 12.20 0.71
N TRP A 107 5.69 11.68 1.58
CA TRP A 107 6.28 12.46 2.67
C TRP A 107 7.03 13.70 2.16
N ASN A 108 7.81 13.55 1.09
CA ASN A 108 8.48 14.69 0.45
C ASN A 108 7.47 15.67 -0.15
N GLY A 109 6.37 15.19 -0.72
CA GLY A 109 5.27 16.01 -1.19
C GLY A 109 4.65 16.83 -0.05
N LEU A 110 4.29 16.19 1.06
CA LEU A 110 3.72 16.85 2.24
C LEU A 110 4.63 17.95 2.77
N ARG A 111 5.95 17.71 2.79
CA ARG A 111 6.95 18.74 3.14
C ARG A 111 7.02 19.93 2.19
N LYS A 112 6.63 19.76 0.93
CA LYS A 112 6.51 20.85 -0.06
C LYS A 112 5.15 21.55 0.00
N GLY A 113 4.26 21.06 0.85
CA GLY A 113 2.97 21.62 1.13
C GLY A 113 1.86 21.20 0.19
N LEU A 114 1.52 19.91 0.19
CA LEU A 114 0.36 19.44 -0.55
C LEU A 114 -0.93 20.06 -0.01
N THR A 115 -1.75 20.57 -0.92
CA THR A 115 -3.12 20.97 -0.64
C THR A 115 -4.02 19.76 -0.45
N ARG A 116 -5.22 19.98 0.11
CA ARG A 116 -6.23 18.93 0.26
C ARG A 116 -6.59 18.24 -1.06
N GLN A 117 -6.71 19.00 -2.16
CA GLN A 117 -7.00 18.45 -3.47
C GLN A 117 -5.86 17.58 -3.98
N GLN A 118 -4.61 18.01 -3.78
CA GLN A 118 -3.44 17.24 -4.18
C GLN A 118 -3.29 15.94 -3.37
N ILE A 119 -3.69 15.92 -2.10
CA ILE A 119 -3.71 14.67 -1.30
C ILE A 119 -4.71 13.66 -1.90
N TRP A 120 -5.90 14.11 -2.28
CA TRP A 120 -6.86 13.24 -2.97
C TRP A 120 -6.35 12.79 -4.34
N LEU A 121 -5.68 13.66 -5.09
CA LEU A 121 -5.05 13.29 -6.36
C LEU A 121 -3.98 12.22 -6.16
N VAL A 122 -3.12 12.35 -5.14
CA VAL A 122 -2.12 11.35 -4.78
C VAL A 122 -2.77 10.01 -4.42
N PHE A 123 -3.84 10.04 -3.63
CA PHE A 123 -4.61 8.84 -3.29
C PHE A 123 -5.19 8.15 -4.53
N CYS A 124 -5.89 8.89 -5.39
CA CYS A 124 -6.44 8.34 -6.63
C CYS A 124 -5.35 7.86 -7.60
N ALA A 125 -4.23 8.58 -7.70
CA ALA A 125 -3.10 8.17 -8.52
C ALA A 125 -2.47 6.86 -8.02
N ALA A 126 -2.34 6.69 -6.69
CA ALA A 126 -1.86 5.45 -6.10
C ALA A 126 -2.82 4.28 -6.37
N MET A 127 -4.14 4.50 -6.23
CA MET A 127 -5.15 3.50 -6.57
C MET A 127 -5.08 3.06 -8.03
N LEU A 128 -4.95 4.02 -8.96
CA LEU A 128 -4.79 3.74 -10.39
C LEU A 128 -3.48 3.01 -10.68
N GLY A 129 -2.39 3.41 -10.01
CA GLY A 129 -1.12 2.72 -10.07
C GLY A 129 -1.23 1.26 -9.62
N ASP A 130 -1.95 1.00 -8.54
CA ASP A 130 -2.25 -0.36 -8.07
C ASP A 130 -3.00 -1.16 -9.10
N LEU A 131 -4.10 -0.59 -9.62
CA LEU A 131 -4.93 -1.24 -10.61
C LEU A 131 -4.10 -1.67 -11.83
N VAL A 132 -3.22 -0.79 -12.33
CA VAL A 132 -2.35 -1.11 -13.46
C VAL A 132 -1.35 -2.21 -13.08
N PHE A 133 -0.68 -2.06 -11.94
CA PHE A 133 0.33 -3.01 -11.46
C PHE A 133 -0.26 -4.41 -11.27
N GLU A 134 -1.36 -4.52 -10.52
CA GLU A 134 -2.10 -5.75 -10.25
C GLU A 134 -2.64 -6.37 -11.54
N THR A 135 -3.21 -5.56 -12.45
CA THR A 135 -3.71 -6.08 -13.73
C THR A 135 -2.58 -6.70 -14.55
N VAL A 136 -1.42 -6.04 -14.64
CA VAL A 136 -0.25 -6.60 -15.33
C VAL A 136 0.21 -7.89 -14.67
N LEU A 137 0.36 -7.92 -13.34
CA LEU A 137 0.80 -9.13 -12.64
C LEU A 137 -0.21 -10.28 -12.82
N LEU A 138 -1.49 -10.05 -12.60
CA LEU A 138 -2.53 -11.08 -12.68
C LEU A 138 -2.74 -11.64 -14.11
N THR A 139 -2.26 -10.95 -15.15
CA THR A 139 -2.20 -11.57 -16.50
C THR A 139 -1.16 -12.67 -16.60
N MET A 140 -0.06 -12.56 -15.85
CA MET A 140 1.01 -13.57 -15.77
C MET A 140 0.68 -14.71 -14.79
N ASN A 141 -0.40 -14.58 -14.00
CA ASN A 141 -0.82 -15.54 -12.96
C ASN A 141 0.25 -15.94 -11.91
N PRO A 142 1.03 -15.01 -11.34
CA PRO A 142 1.94 -15.34 -10.25
C PRO A 142 1.25 -15.56 -8.91
N TYR A 143 -0.02 -15.15 -8.78
CA TYR A 143 -0.89 -15.34 -7.62
C TYR A 143 -2.36 -15.17 -8.04
N VAL A 144 -3.28 -15.44 -7.12
CA VAL A 144 -4.72 -15.32 -7.36
C VAL A 144 -5.47 -14.84 -6.13
N TYR A 145 -6.50 -14.02 -6.36
CA TYR A 145 -7.55 -13.77 -5.37
C TYR A 145 -8.66 -14.79 -5.54
N TYR A 146 -8.85 -15.65 -4.55
CA TYR A 146 -9.82 -16.74 -4.57
C TYR A 146 -11.05 -16.40 -3.71
N GLY A 147 -12.04 -17.28 -3.74
CA GLY A 147 -13.33 -17.05 -3.07
C GLY A 147 -14.17 -15.99 -3.78
N TYR A 148 -15.24 -15.58 -3.11
CA TYR A 148 -16.18 -14.63 -3.68
C TYR A 148 -15.80 -13.19 -3.36
N GLN A 149 -15.00 -12.62 -4.25
CA GLN A 149 -14.38 -11.30 -4.07
C GLN A 149 -15.36 -10.16 -4.39
N PRO A 150 -15.39 -9.09 -3.58
CA PRO A 150 -16.21 -7.93 -3.86
C PRO A 150 -15.55 -7.01 -4.88
N LEU A 151 -16.38 -6.36 -5.72
CA LEU A 151 -15.95 -5.40 -6.74
C LEU A 151 -14.85 -5.96 -7.67
N LEU A 152 -14.99 -7.20 -8.10
CA LEU A 152 -13.99 -7.86 -8.95
C LEU A 152 -14.00 -7.27 -10.38
N LEU A 153 -12.86 -6.73 -10.82
CA LEU A 153 -12.64 -6.30 -12.20
C LEU A 153 -11.58 -7.22 -12.84
N GLY A 154 -12.02 -8.07 -13.78
CA GLY A 154 -11.16 -9.12 -14.31
C GLY A 154 -10.77 -10.10 -13.19
N LYS A 155 -9.51 -10.06 -12.76
CA LYS A 155 -8.97 -10.89 -11.66
C LYS A 155 -8.69 -10.08 -10.38
N PHE A 156 -8.80 -8.76 -10.44
CA PHE A 156 -8.40 -7.88 -9.35
C PHE A 156 -9.62 -7.40 -8.55
N PRO A 157 -9.72 -7.70 -7.24
CA PRO A 157 -10.74 -7.15 -6.38
C PRO A 157 -10.45 -5.66 -6.11
N LEU A 158 -11.29 -4.78 -6.64
CA LEU A 158 -11.02 -3.34 -6.64
C LEU A 158 -10.90 -2.73 -5.23
N TRP A 159 -11.42 -3.39 -4.19
CA TRP A 159 -11.35 -2.89 -2.82
C TRP A 159 -9.90 -2.82 -2.28
N TRP A 160 -8.99 -3.65 -2.78
CA TRP A 160 -7.58 -3.63 -2.38
C TRP A 160 -6.91 -2.29 -2.67
N MET A 161 -7.16 -1.72 -3.85
CA MET A 161 -6.50 -0.47 -4.26
C MET A 161 -6.76 0.67 -3.30
N ALA A 162 -7.96 0.75 -2.73
CA ALA A 162 -8.34 1.81 -1.81
C ALA A 162 -7.57 1.68 -0.48
N VAL A 163 -7.41 0.46 0.03
CA VAL A 163 -6.67 0.19 1.27
C VAL A 163 -5.17 0.35 1.04
N ASN A 164 -4.65 -0.25 -0.04
CA ASN A 164 -3.24 -0.18 -0.44
C ASN A 164 -2.77 1.27 -0.64
N ALA A 165 -3.59 2.11 -1.27
CA ALA A 165 -3.27 3.53 -1.45
C ALA A 165 -3.34 4.35 -0.15
N ALA A 166 -4.18 3.94 0.82
CA ALA A 166 -4.32 4.65 2.09
C ALA A 166 -3.11 4.45 3.03
N ILE A 167 -2.51 3.24 3.03
CA ILE A 167 -1.38 2.90 3.91
C ILE A 167 -0.19 3.85 3.78
N PRO A 168 0.42 4.06 2.59
CA PRO A 168 1.59 4.92 2.45
C PRO A 168 1.23 6.39 2.72
N LEU A 169 -0.01 6.80 2.45
CA LEU A 169 -0.48 8.16 2.74
C LEU A 169 -0.57 8.41 4.25
N VAL A 170 -1.18 7.50 5.01
CA VAL A 170 -1.29 7.59 6.47
C VAL A 170 0.10 7.53 7.10
N LEU A 171 0.95 6.60 6.66
CA LEU A 171 2.32 6.49 7.18
C LEU A 171 3.13 7.76 6.93
N ALA A 172 3.07 8.30 5.71
CA ALA A 172 3.75 9.55 5.37
C ALA A 172 3.22 10.74 6.19
N ALA A 173 1.90 10.80 6.42
CA ALA A 173 1.28 11.84 7.23
C ALA A 173 1.71 11.78 8.70
N LEU A 174 1.78 10.59 9.30
CA LEU A 174 2.29 10.40 10.66
C LEU A 174 3.76 10.85 10.76
N ILE A 175 4.60 10.45 9.81
CA ILE A 175 6.02 10.79 9.81
C ILE A 175 6.22 12.29 9.57
N TYR A 176 5.40 12.91 8.72
CA TYR A 176 5.39 14.35 8.49
C TYR A 176 5.01 15.12 9.76
N GLN A 177 3.92 14.72 10.43
CA GLN A 177 3.44 15.37 11.65
C GLN A 177 4.47 15.31 12.79
N PHE A 178 5.24 14.21 12.87
CA PHE A 178 6.26 13.99 13.88
C PHE A 178 7.69 14.11 13.32
N ASP A 179 7.93 14.87 12.24
CA ASP A 179 9.26 14.95 11.60
C ASP A 179 10.37 15.41 12.56
N SER A 180 10.02 16.27 13.52
CA SER A 180 10.94 16.75 14.55
C SER A 180 11.43 15.63 15.48
N TYR A 181 10.62 14.59 15.69
CA TYR A 181 10.95 13.43 16.51
C TYR A 181 11.89 12.46 15.78
N PHE A 182 11.67 12.24 14.48
CA PHE A 182 12.42 11.30 13.65
C PHE A 182 13.78 11.87 13.19
N ARG A 183 14.68 12.03 14.17
CA ARG A 183 16.06 12.51 13.98
C ARG A 183 17.06 11.61 14.69
N GLY A 184 18.25 11.49 14.11
CA GLY A 184 19.31 10.63 14.65
C GLY A 184 18.85 9.17 14.78
N TRP A 185 19.16 8.54 15.92
CA TRP A 185 18.80 7.14 16.17
C TRP A 185 17.28 6.90 16.24
N ARG A 186 16.49 7.90 16.63
CA ARG A 186 15.02 7.77 16.75
C ARG A 186 14.34 7.49 15.41
N THR A 187 15.02 7.79 14.31
CA THR A 187 14.55 7.49 12.95
C THR A 187 14.30 5.99 12.74
N VAL A 188 14.97 5.11 13.50
CA VAL A 188 14.74 3.65 13.44
C VAL A 188 13.30 3.28 13.84
N ALA A 189 12.64 4.08 14.68
CA ALA A 189 11.26 3.85 15.11
C ALA A 189 10.23 3.94 13.95
N VAL A 190 10.63 4.45 12.78
CA VAL A 190 9.79 4.45 11.57
C VAL A 190 9.46 3.02 11.11
N ILE A 191 10.35 2.05 11.35
CA ILE A 191 10.12 0.64 10.97
C ILE A 191 8.93 0.02 11.72
N PRO A 192 8.92 -0.05 13.06
CA PRO A 192 7.75 -0.56 13.79
C PRO A 192 6.50 0.30 13.58
N LEU A 193 6.66 1.62 13.37
CA LEU A 193 5.53 2.48 13.00
C LEU A 193 4.91 2.06 11.66
N ALA A 194 5.71 1.75 10.65
CA ALA A 194 5.21 1.30 9.36
C ALA A 194 4.45 -0.02 9.45
N LEU A 195 4.99 -1.00 10.19
CA LEU A 195 4.32 -2.28 10.44
C LEU A 195 2.94 -2.09 11.08
N THR A 196 2.90 -1.32 12.16
CA THR A 196 1.66 -1.08 12.92
C THR A 196 0.67 -0.21 12.14
N THR A 197 1.15 0.76 11.37
CA THR A 197 0.32 1.58 10.48
C THR A 197 -0.34 0.73 9.41
N SER A 198 0.43 -0.15 8.74
CA SER A 198 -0.13 -1.05 7.74
C SER A 198 -1.21 -1.95 8.34
N ALA A 199 -0.94 -2.57 9.49
CA ALA A 199 -1.90 -3.41 10.18
C ALA A 199 -3.18 -2.65 10.56
N ALA A 200 -3.03 -1.45 11.15
CA ALA A 200 -4.12 -0.62 11.58
C ALA A 200 -4.99 -0.14 10.41
N VAL A 201 -4.38 0.33 9.31
CA VAL A 201 -5.12 0.81 8.13
C VAL A 201 -5.84 -0.34 7.44
N ASN A 202 -5.17 -1.48 7.26
CA ASN A 202 -5.78 -2.69 6.71
C ASN A 202 -7.01 -3.10 7.53
N ALA A 203 -6.87 -3.20 8.85
CA ALA A 203 -7.99 -3.60 9.71
C ALA A 203 -9.09 -2.55 9.78
N ALA A 204 -8.76 -1.26 9.86
CA ALA A 204 -9.74 -0.19 10.01
C ALA A 204 -10.56 0.04 8.72
N ALA A 205 -9.92 -0.08 7.54
CA ALA A 205 -10.57 0.18 6.26
C ALA A 205 -11.05 -1.10 5.57
N GLY A 206 -10.28 -2.19 5.63
CA GLY A 206 -10.50 -3.42 4.85
C GLY A 206 -11.43 -4.45 5.48
N TRP A 207 -11.74 -4.33 6.78
CA TRP A 207 -12.58 -5.32 7.47
C TRP A 207 -13.95 -5.59 6.83
N PRO A 208 -14.66 -4.64 6.18
CA PRO A 208 -15.95 -4.96 5.55
C PRO A 208 -15.79 -5.96 4.41
N SER A 209 -14.75 -5.81 3.57
CA SER A 209 -14.41 -6.76 2.51
C SER A 209 -14.01 -8.12 3.10
N TRP A 210 -13.16 -8.13 4.13
CA TRP A 210 -12.74 -9.37 4.79
C TRP A 210 -13.93 -10.14 5.36
N LEU A 211 -14.88 -9.43 5.97
CA LEU A 211 -16.08 -10.04 6.53
C LEU A 211 -16.91 -10.72 5.45
N VAL A 212 -17.18 -10.05 4.33
CA VAL A 212 -18.02 -10.63 3.27
C VAL A 212 -17.30 -11.74 2.48
N ILE A 213 -15.97 -11.71 2.37
CA ILE A 213 -15.17 -12.79 1.76
C ILE A 213 -15.21 -14.06 2.62
N ASN A 214 -15.22 -13.90 3.95
CA ASN A 214 -15.15 -15.00 4.91
C ASN A 214 -16.52 -15.40 5.49
N THR A 215 -17.61 -14.98 4.85
CA THR A 215 -18.97 -15.35 5.23
C THR A 215 -19.79 -15.78 4.02
N ASN A 216 -20.79 -16.65 4.24
CA ASN A 216 -21.67 -17.11 3.18
C ASN A 216 -22.83 -16.11 3.00
N VAL A 217 -22.55 -14.99 2.32
CA VAL A 217 -23.53 -13.96 1.99
C VAL A 217 -23.77 -13.90 0.48
N GLY A 218 -24.96 -13.42 0.07
CA GLY A 218 -25.29 -13.28 -1.35
C GLY A 218 -24.53 -12.14 -2.03
N TRP A 219 -24.49 -12.16 -3.37
CA TRP A 219 -23.75 -11.21 -4.21
C TRP A 219 -23.91 -9.74 -3.83
N VAL A 220 -25.13 -9.30 -3.55
CA VAL A 220 -25.41 -7.91 -3.21
C VAL A 220 -24.64 -7.49 -1.95
N LEU A 221 -24.68 -8.30 -0.89
CA LEU A 221 -23.97 -8.01 0.36
C LEU A 221 -22.45 -8.06 0.17
N THR A 222 -21.96 -8.97 -0.68
CA THR A 222 -20.55 -8.98 -1.07
C THR A 222 -20.15 -7.65 -1.70
N GLN A 223 -20.88 -7.15 -2.69
CA GLN A 223 -20.55 -5.85 -3.31
C GLN A 223 -20.64 -4.69 -2.31
N VAL A 224 -21.62 -4.71 -1.40
CA VAL A 224 -21.75 -3.71 -0.33
C VAL A 224 -20.52 -3.73 0.58
N GLY A 225 -19.96 -4.89 0.92
CA GLY A 225 -18.71 -4.99 1.68
C GLY A 225 -17.54 -4.29 0.98
N GLY A 226 -17.39 -4.48 -0.33
CA GLY A 226 -16.38 -3.76 -1.12
C GLY A 226 -16.60 -2.24 -1.12
N LEU A 227 -17.83 -1.78 -1.34
CA LEU A 227 -18.15 -0.34 -1.33
C LEU A 227 -17.94 0.29 0.05
N ALA A 228 -18.26 -0.44 1.12
CA ALA A 228 -18.01 -0.01 2.49
C ALA A 228 -16.50 0.15 2.76
N THR A 229 -15.66 -0.73 2.23
CA THR A 229 -14.20 -0.62 2.29
C THR A 229 -13.69 0.65 1.58
N PHE A 230 -14.20 0.96 0.39
CA PHE A 230 -13.89 2.23 -0.29
C PHE A 230 -14.30 3.45 0.55
N ALA A 231 -15.50 3.43 1.12
CA ALA A 231 -15.99 4.52 1.97
C ALA A 231 -15.12 4.70 3.23
N ALA A 232 -14.72 3.61 3.86
CA ALA A 232 -13.83 3.62 5.03
C ALA A 232 -12.44 4.17 4.69
N ALA A 233 -11.82 3.70 3.60
CA ALA A 233 -10.56 4.23 3.10
C ALA A 233 -10.65 5.73 2.77
N GLY A 234 -11.73 6.15 2.09
CA GLY A 234 -11.99 7.55 1.80
C GLY A 234 -12.17 8.41 3.06
N ALA A 235 -12.81 7.87 4.11
CA ALA A 235 -12.91 8.55 5.40
C ALA A 235 -11.54 8.72 6.07
N VAL A 236 -10.68 7.70 6.03
CA VAL A 236 -9.28 7.79 6.50
C VAL A 236 -8.51 8.87 5.75
N VAL A 237 -8.58 8.89 4.42
CA VAL A 237 -7.93 9.91 3.57
C VAL A 237 -8.45 11.31 3.88
N LYS A 238 -9.76 11.45 4.09
CA LYS A 238 -10.38 12.73 4.48
C LYS A 238 -9.81 13.24 5.81
N LEU A 239 -9.64 12.37 6.80
CA LEU A 239 -9.06 12.72 8.10
C LEU A 239 -7.58 13.10 7.96
N VAL A 240 -6.79 12.32 7.21
CA VAL A 240 -5.40 12.67 6.92
C VAL A 240 -5.31 14.05 6.28
N ALA A 241 -6.08 14.29 5.23
CA ALA A 241 -6.06 15.56 4.52
C ALA A 241 -6.51 16.74 5.40
N ALA A 242 -7.38 16.51 6.40
CA ALA A 242 -7.76 17.57 7.34
C ALA A 242 -6.63 17.96 8.31
N VAL A 243 -5.69 17.04 8.59
CA VAL A 243 -4.60 17.24 9.54
C VAL A 243 -3.35 17.79 8.86
N VAL A 244 -2.97 17.26 7.69
CA VAL A 244 -1.67 17.55 7.07
C VAL A 244 -1.73 18.43 5.82
N ALA A 245 -2.92 18.73 5.28
CA ALA A 245 -3.00 19.60 4.11
C ALA A 245 -2.58 21.03 4.45
N HIS A 246 -1.77 21.61 3.58
CA HIS A 246 -1.57 23.04 3.62
C HIS A 246 -2.87 23.76 3.22
N PRO A 247 -3.21 24.88 3.89
CA PRO A 247 -4.30 25.72 3.48
C PRO A 247 -4.12 26.08 2.01
N HIS A 248 -5.20 25.99 1.23
CA HIS A 248 -5.19 26.59 -0.09
C HIS A 248 -4.91 28.09 0.11
N PRO A 249 -3.97 28.72 -0.62
CA PRO A 249 -3.95 30.17 -0.65
C PRO A 249 -5.35 30.56 -1.12
N ALA A 250 -6.10 31.24 -0.23
CA ALA A 250 -7.31 31.91 -0.66
C ALA A 250 -6.88 32.78 -1.84
N HIS A 251 -7.63 32.76 -2.94
CA HIS A 251 -7.53 33.83 -3.93
C HIS A 251 -7.47 35.13 -3.12
N GLU A 252 -6.34 35.83 -3.16
CA GLU A 252 -6.24 37.16 -2.55
C GLU A 252 -7.47 37.90 -3.04
N ALA A 253 -8.36 38.26 -2.11
CA ALA A 253 -9.50 39.08 -2.44
C ALA A 253 -8.92 40.31 -3.13
N LEU A 254 -9.27 40.50 -4.41
CA LEU A 254 -8.86 41.67 -5.17
C LEU A 254 -9.04 42.90 -4.27
N PRO A 255 -8.01 43.75 -4.12
CA PRO A 255 -8.12 44.92 -3.26
C PRO A 255 -9.37 45.70 -3.64
N ALA A 256 -10.15 46.09 -2.64
CA ALA A 256 -11.40 46.82 -2.84
C ALA A 256 -11.14 48.01 -3.78
N PRO A 257 -11.99 48.24 -4.80
CA PRO A 257 -11.77 49.34 -5.73
C PRO A 257 -11.69 50.64 -4.94
N THR A 258 -10.55 51.33 -5.06
CA THR A 258 -10.41 52.71 -4.61
C THR A 258 -11.43 53.55 -5.36
N ARG A 259 -12.22 54.32 -4.60
CA ARG A 259 -13.31 55.18 -5.07
C ARG A 259 -12.96 56.06 -6.26
#